data_AF-A0A5N5WHH0-F1
#
_entry.id   AF-A0A5N5WHH0-F1
#
_cell.length_a   1.000
_cell.length_b   1.000
_cell.length_c   1.000
_cell.angle_alpha   90.00
_cell.angle_beta   90.00
_cell.angle_gamma   90.00
#
_symmetry.space_group_name_H-M   'P 1'
#
loop_
_entity.id
_entity.type
_entity.pdbx_description
1 polymer ?
#
loop_
_entity_poly.entity_id
_entity_poly.type
_entity_poly.pdbx_seq_one_letter_code
_entity_poly.pdbx_strand_id
1 'polypeptide(L)'
;AFVTPRWKDAKHDDLMHTAVEKWAEEAKKVTESLGTADPFLYHNFAAPSQKPLCGYGAESVSFLKGVSRKYDPAGVFQKLASGGFKVSQAC
;
A
#
# COMPACT_ATOMS: atom_id res chain seq x y z
N ALA A 1 1.14 -2.90 -9.01
CA ALA A 1 2.43 -2.64 -9.68
C ALA A 1 3.08 -1.37 -9.11
N PHE A 2 4.41 -1.24 -9.19
CA PHE A 2 5.18 -0.08 -8.73
C PHE A 2 6.04 0.48 -9.86
N VAL A 3 6.08 1.81 -9.98
CA VAL A 3 6.96 2.53 -10.91
C VAL A 3 7.61 3.65 -10.11
N THR A 4 8.90 3.88 -10.35
CA THR A 4 9.65 5.03 -9.80
C THR A 4 9.77 6.10 -10.89
N PRO A 5 8.83 7.06 -10.96
CA PRO A 5 8.94 8.16 -11.90
C PRO A 5 10.17 9.02 -11.53
N ARG A 6 10.84 9.58 -12.54
CA ARG A 6 12.01 10.47 -12.35
C ARG A 6 11.85 11.73 -13.19
N TRP A 7 11.96 12.89 -12.56
CA TRP A 7 11.93 14.21 -13.18
C TRP A 7 12.83 15.16 -12.37
N LYS A 8 13.16 16.34 -12.93
CA LYS A 8 14.13 17.27 -12.33
C LYS A 8 13.48 18.47 -11.65
N ASP A 9 12.36 18.95 -12.19
CA ASP A 9 11.74 20.20 -11.79
C ASP A 9 10.49 19.91 -10.97
N ALA A 10 10.49 20.36 -9.71
CA ALA A 10 9.43 20.13 -8.74
C ALA A 10 8.05 20.62 -9.19
N LYS A 11 7.98 21.53 -10.17
CA LYS A 11 6.68 21.95 -10.75
C LYS A 11 5.90 20.80 -11.41
N HIS A 12 6.54 19.66 -11.67
CA HIS A 12 5.90 18.48 -12.25
C HIS A 12 5.52 17.42 -11.20
N ASP A 13 5.72 17.65 -9.90
CA ASP A 13 5.46 16.64 -8.86
C ASP A 13 4.04 16.08 -8.99
N ASP A 14 3.04 16.95 -9.00
CA ASP A 14 1.63 16.55 -9.11
C ASP A 14 1.34 15.79 -10.41
N LEU A 15 1.91 16.25 -11.53
CA LEU A 15 1.74 15.60 -12.84
C LEU A 15 2.31 14.18 -12.81
N MET A 16 3.52 14.02 -12.27
CA MET A 16 4.23 12.75 -12.27
C MET A 16 3.63 11.74 -11.29
N HIS A 17 3.19 12.20 -10.10
CA HIS A 17 2.46 11.36 -9.16
C HIS A 17 1.11 10.90 -9.75
N THR A 18 0.33 11.82 -10.31
CA THR A 18 -0.95 11.50 -10.96
C THR A 18 -0.78 10.50 -12.10
N ALA A 19 0.26 10.67 -12.93
CA ALA A 19 0.53 9.77 -14.04
C ALA A 19 0.82 8.33 -13.57
N VAL A 20 1.58 8.16 -12.48
CA VAL A 20 1.90 6.83 -11.94
C VAL A 20 0.72 6.18 -11.23
N GLU A 21 -0.10 6.95 -10.51
CA GLU A 21 -1.33 6.44 -9.91
C GLU A 21 -2.29 5.94 -10.99
N LYS A 22 -2.51 6.73 -12.04
CA LYS A 22 -3.34 6.32 -13.18
C LYS A 22 -2.79 5.07 -13.86
N TRP A 23 -1.48 5.01 -14.11
CA TRP A 23 -0.86 3.82 -14.69
C TRP A 23 -1.07 2.56 -13.83
N ALA A 24 -0.90 2.67 -12.51
CA ALA A 24 -1.08 1.55 -11.60
C ALA A 24 -2.54 1.07 -11.55
N GLU A 25 -3.50 2.00 -11.62
CA GLU A 25 -4.93 1.69 -11.71
C GLU A 25 -5.28 0.97 -13.01
N GLU A 26 -4.81 1.48 -14.15
CA GLU A 26 -5.07 0.86 -15.46
C GLU A 26 -4.43 -0.53 -15.57
N ALA A 27 -3.21 -0.71 -15.07
CA ALA A 27 -2.58 -2.01 -14.99
C ALA A 27 -3.41 -3.00 -14.15
N LYS A 28 -3.95 -2.55 -13.01
CA LYS A 28 -4.83 -3.36 -12.17
C LYS A 28 -6.10 -3.78 -12.93
N LYS A 29 -6.78 -2.83 -13.59
CA LYS A 29 -7.99 -3.12 -14.39
C LYS A 29 -7.73 -4.16 -15.48
N VAL A 30 -6.57 -4.10 -16.15
CA VAL A 30 -6.19 -5.10 -17.16
C VAL A 30 -6.00 -6.47 -16.53
N THR A 31 -5.31 -6.58 -15.40
CA THR A 31 -5.15 -7.89 -14.73
C THR A 31 -6.47 -8.45 -14.20
N GLU A 32 -7.37 -7.58 -13.72
CA GLU A 32 -8.69 -7.98 -13.24
C GLU A 32 -9.56 -8.49 -14.40
N SER A 33 -9.56 -7.81 -15.55
CA SER A 33 -10.34 -8.23 -16.72
C SER A 33 -9.86 -9.55 -17.32
N LEU A 34 -8.57 -9.84 -17.18
CA LEU A 34 -7.96 -11.11 -17.60
C LEU A 34 -8.06 -12.22 -16.55
N GLY A 35 -8.59 -11.93 -15.35
CA GLY A 35 -8.65 -12.89 -14.25
C GLY A 35 -7.28 -13.29 -13.68
N THR A 36 -6.25 -12.49 -13.93
CA THR A 36 -4.86 -12.73 -13.51
C THR A 36 -4.41 -11.80 -12.39
N ALA A 37 -5.33 -11.01 -11.83
CA ALA A 37 -5.04 -10.10 -10.73
C ALA A 37 -4.63 -10.87 -9.46
N ASP A 38 -3.48 -10.52 -8.91
CA ASP A 38 -3.03 -10.97 -7.61
C ASP A 38 -3.28 -9.84 -6.57
N PRO A 39 -3.95 -10.12 -5.44
CA PRO A 39 -4.18 -9.11 -4.41
C PRO A 39 -2.89 -8.68 -3.69
N PHE A 40 -1.82 -9.47 -3.76
CA PHE A 40 -0.56 -9.20 -3.07
C PHE A 40 0.11 -7.94 -3.62
N LEU A 41 0.50 -7.06 -2.68
CA LEU A 41 1.35 -5.90 -2.97
C LEU A 41 2.53 -5.91 -2.02
N TYR A 42 3.73 -5.80 -2.57
CA TYR A 42 4.93 -5.71 -1.76
C TYR A 42 5.00 -4.36 -1.05
N HIS A 43 4.82 -4.37 0.28
CA HIS A 43 4.71 -3.18 1.14
C HIS A 43 5.80 -2.13 0.91
N ASN A 44 7.05 -2.55 0.72
CA ASN A 44 8.18 -1.62 0.54
C ASN A 44 8.10 -0.80 -0.76
N PHE A 45 7.32 -1.25 -1.73
CA PHE A 45 7.11 -0.59 -3.02
C PHE A 45 5.65 -0.17 -3.23
N ALA A 46 4.83 -0.16 -2.17
CA ALA A 46 3.47 0.32 -2.27
C ALA A 46 3.43 1.85 -2.15
N ALA A 47 2.66 2.50 -3.03
CA ALA A 47 2.38 3.93 -2.93
C ALA A 47 1.46 4.22 -1.72
N PRO A 48 1.48 5.44 -1.15
CA PRO A 48 0.65 5.80 -0.01
C PRO A 48 -0.86 5.58 -0.21
N SER A 49 -1.35 5.68 -1.45
CA SER A 49 -2.76 5.46 -1.82
C SER A 49 -3.15 3.97 -1.90
N GLN A 50 -2.18 3.05 -1.92
CA GLN A 50 -2.40 1.61 -1.98
C GLN A 50 -2.65 0.99 -0.61
N LYS A 51 -3.14 -0.26 -0.59
CA LYS A 51 -3.46 -0.99 0.64
C LYS A 51 -2.73 -2.35 0.71
N PRO A 52 -1.40 -2.37 0.84
CA PRO A 52 -0.63 -3.60 0.70
C PRO A 52 -0.94 -4.67 1.75
N LEU A 53 -1.28 -4.26 2.97
CA LEU A 53 -1.63 -5.21 4.03
C LEU A 53 -2.89 -6.01 3.71
N CYS A 54 -3.83 -5.46 2.93
CA CYS A 54 -5.04 -6.18 2.52
C CYS A 54 -4.75 -7.33 1.56
N GLY A 55 -3.63 -7.26 0.84
CA GLY A 55 -3.17 -8.31 -0.07
C GLY A 55 -2.57 -9.54 0.61
N TYR A 56 -2.32 -9.49 1.92
CA TYR A 56 -1.66 -10.59 2.64
C TYR A 56 -2.63 -11.73 3.02
N GLY A 57 -3.93 -11.51 2.84
CA GLY A 57 -4.98 -12.44 3.25
C GLY A 57 -5.44 -12.24 4.70
N ALA A 58 -6.69 -12.64 4.98
CA ALA A 58 -7.35 -12.39 6.26
C ALA A 58 -6.62 -13.02 7.46
N GLU A 59 -6.06 -14.22 7.30
CA GLU A 59 -5.32 -14.91 8.35
C GLU A 59 -4.05 -14.16 8.74
N SER A 60 -3.21 -13.81 7.76
CA SER A 60 -1.99 -13.03 7.97
C SER A 60 -2.28 -11.69 8.63
N VAL A 61 -3.32 -10.98 8.19
CA VAL A 61 -3.68 -9.68 8.78
C VAL A 61 -4.22 -9.85 10.20
N SER A 62 -5.02 -10.88 10.46
CA SER A 62 -5.51 -11.18 11.82
C SER A 62 -4.34 -11.49 12.76
N PHE A 63 -3.37 -12.28 12.30
CA PHE A 63 -2.14 -12.55 13.04
C PHE A 63 -1.37 -11.27 13.36
N LEU A 64 -1.12 -10.41 12.37
CA LEU A 64 -0.45 -9.12 12.58
C LEU A 64 -1.20 -8.22 13.57
N LYS A 65 -2.54 -8.15 13.46
CA LYS A 65 -3.40 -7.42 14.40
C LYS A 65 -3.24 -7.98 15.81
N GLY A 66 -3.15 -9.31 15.98
CA GLY A 66 -2.88 -9.98 17.25
C GLY A 66 -1.51 -9.66 17.83
N VAL A 67 -0.46 -9.75 17.02
CA VAL A 67 0.92 -9.40 17.39
C VAL A 67 1.00 -7.93 17.82
N SER A 68 0.40 -7.01 17.06
CA SER A 68 0.36 -5.59 17.42
C SER A 68 -0.30 -5.36 18.78
N ARG A 69 -1.43 -6.02 19.08
CA ARG A 69 -2.08 -5.88 20.40
C ARG A 69 -1.25 -6.47 21.54
N LYS A 70 -0.54 -7.57 21.30
CA LYS A 70 0.27 -8.25 22.31
C LYS A 70 1.50 -7.44 22.71
N TYR A 71 2.19 -6.86 21.74
CA TYR A 71 3.49 -6.23 21.96
C TYR A 71 3.46 -4.69 21.92
N ASP A 72 2.44 -4.09 21.31
CA ASP A 72 2.20 -2.64 21.32
C ASP A 72 0.76 -2.33 21.77
N PRO A 73 0.38 -2.67 23.02
CA PRO A 73 -0.98 -2.48 23.51
C PRO A 73 -1.41 -1.00 23.55
N ALA A 74 -0.45 -0.07 23.71
CA ALA A 74 -0.72 1.36 23.65
C ALA A 74 -0.89 1.89 22.21
N GLY A 75 -0.49 1.09 21.21
CA GLY A 75 -0.55 1.45 19.80
C GLY A 75 0.42 2.57 19.43
N VAL A 76 1.60 2.63 20.06
CA VAL A 76 2.64 3.63 19.81
C VAL A 76 2.97 3.71 18.33
N PHE A 77 3.19 2.58 17.65
CA PHE A 77 3.53 2.56 16.22
C PHE A 77 2.32 2.76 15.31
N GLN A 78 1.12 2.49 15.83
CA GLN A 78 -0.13 2.78 15.13
C GLN A 78 -0.49 4.27 15.17
N LYS A 79 -0.09 5.00 16.23
CA LYS A 79 -0.48 6.39 16.50
C LYS A 79 0.62 7.42 16.28
N LEU A 80 1.83 7.14 16.77
CA LEU A 80 2.90 8.14 16.85
C LEU A 80 3.90 8.05 15.69
N ALA A 81 4.00 6.90 15.01
CA ALA A 81 4.82 6.81 13.81
C ALA A 81 4.10 7.51 12.64
N SER A 82 4.71 8.54 12.07
CA SER A 82 4.21 9.19 10.85
C SER A 82 4.40 8.30 9.63
N GLY A 83 3.38 8.23 8.77
CA GLY A 83 3.44 7.46 7.52
C GLY A 83 3.45 5.93 7.72
N GLY A 84 3.80 5.23 6.65
CA GLY A 84 3.75 3.77 6.57
C GLY A 84 2.32 3.21 6.63
N PHE A 85 2.19 1.90 6.43
CA PHE A 85 0.89 1.23 6.45
C PHE A 85 0.59 0.70 7.85
N LYS A 86 -0.53 1.13 8.45
CA LYS A 86 -0.92 0.74 9.80
C LYS A 86 -1.70 -0.56 9.79
N VAL A 87 -1.31 -1.49 10.66
CA VAL A 87 -2.00 -2.77 10.85
C VAL A 87 -3.41 -2.55 11.43
N SER A 88 -3.59 -1.51 12.23
CA SER A 88 -4.91 -1.10 12.74
C SER A 88 -5.87 -0.59 11.64
N GLN A 89 -5.34 -0.17 10.49
CA GLN A 89 -6.09 0.33 9.34
C GLN A 89 -6.14 -0.68 8.19
N ALA A 90 -5.48 -1.83 8.34
CA ALA A 90 -5.56 -2.91 7.39
C ALA A 90 -6.97 -3.51 7.40
N CYS A 91 -7.43 -3.94 6.22
CA CYS A 91 -8.62 -4.77 6.04
C CYS A 91 -8.66 -5.89 7.11
#